data_AF-A0AA39S149-F1
#
_entry.id   AF-A0AA39S149-F1
#
_cell.length_a   1.000
_cell.length_b   1.000
_cell.length_c   1.000
_cell.angle_alpha   90.00
_cell.angle_beta   90.00
_cell.angle_gamma   90.00
#
_symmetry.space_group_name_H-M   'P 1'
#
loop_
_entity.id
_entity.type
_entity.pdbx_description
1 polymer ?
#
loop_
_entity_poly.entity_id
_entity_poly.type
_entity_poly.pdbx_seq_one_letter_code
_entity_poly.pdbx_strand_id
1 'polypeptide(L)'
;MLPGLQQGQEKMSKSDPSSSIFMDDEEGVVNDKIKKAYCPPKIVQGNPCLEYIKFIIFPWFNDFKVERSAANGGDKTYTSHEELIADYAEEKLHPADLKPALSKALNKILQGIMKTLSVNKMTSAGCKVKILVADWFAQLNNKMGGDLKKIENVGHYLIEIWKAAGMDLNGVEFLWSSKEINSRASEYWSLVIKIALRTNLHRIMRCVQIMGRNNQDLLTSASILYPCMQCADIFFLKADICQLGMDQRKVNVLAREYCKDIKRKNKPIILSHHMLPGLQQGQEKMSKSDPSSSIFMEDKEDDVTNKINEAYCPPKIVQGNPCLEYINFIIFPWFNEFKVQRSAANGGDKTYTSHEELIADYAEEKLHPADLKPALSKALNKILQVIAFSCLCEFVREQLLDISQ
;
A
#
# COMPACT_ATOMS: atom_id res chain seq x y z
N MET A 1 -16.94 -16.85 -7.07
CA MET A 1 -15.83 -16.12 -7.73
C MET A 1 -16.23 -14.66 -7.78
N LEU A 2 -15.29 -13.73 -7.55
CA LEU A 2 -15.55 -12.30 -7.68
C LEU A 2 -15.70 -11.92 -9.17
N PRO A 3 -16.74 -11.15 -9.54
CA PRO A 3 -17.00 -10.77 -10.93
C PRO A 3 -16.00 -9.72 -11.42
N GLY A 4 -15.89 -9.54 -12.74
CA GLY A 4 -15.12 -8.44 -13.30
C GLY A 4 -15.86 -7.12 -13.15
N LEU A 5 -15.14 -6.02 -12.99
CA LEU A 5 -15.73 -4.69 -12.83
C LEU A 5 -16.48 -4.24 -14.09
N GLN A 6 -16.45 -4.91 -15.25
CA GLN A 6 -17.19 -4.48 -16.44
C GLN A 6 -18.43 -5.34 -16.74
N GLN A 7 -19.29 -4.84 -17.63
CA GLN A 7 -20.57 -5.47 -17.97
C GLN A 7 -20.37 -6.84 -18.61
N GLY A 8 -21.11 -7.85 -18.14
CA GLY A 8 -21.09 -9.20 -18.71
C GLY A 8 -19.87 -10.04 -18.35
N GLN A 9 -19.02 -9.58 -17.42
CA GLN A 9 -17.87 -10.33 -16.94
C GLN A 9 -18.22 -11.15 -15.70
N GLU A 10 -18.45 -12.45 -15.89
CA GLU A 10 -18.70 -13.40 -14.78
C GLU A 10 -17.49 -13.57 -13.84
N LYS A 11 -16.30 -13.15 -14.30
CA LYS A 11 -15.04 -13.17 -13.55
C LYS A 11 -14.16 -12.01 -13.98
N MET A 12 -13.30 -11.57 -13.07
CA MET A 12 -12.24 -10.59 -13.36
C MET A 12 -11.45 -11.00 -14.61
N SER A 13 -11.37 -10.09 -15.60
CA SER A 13 -10.75 -10.36 -16.90
C SER A 13 -9.37 -9.72 -16.98
N LYS A 14 -8.33 -10.54 -17.15
CA LYS A 14 -6.94 -10.07 -17.19
C LYS A 14 -6.59 -9.27 -18.45
N SER A 15 -7.41 -9.39 -19.50
CA SER A 15 -7.27 -8.60 -20.73
C SER A 15 -7.73 -7.15 -20.58
N ASP A 16 -8.50 -6.83 -19.55
CA ASP A 16 -8.93 -5.45 -19.26
C ASP A 16 -8.48 -5.02 -17.85
N PRO A 17 -7.41 -4.21 -17.74
CA PRO A 17 -6.90 -3.72 -16.46
C PRO A 17 -7.89 -2.88 -15.66
N SER A 18 -8.91 -2.31 -16.32
CA SER A 18 -9.98 -1.57 -15.64
C SER A 18 -11.06 -2.47 -15.03
N SER A 19 -11.00 -3.78 -15.32
CA SER A 19 -11.95 -4.77 -14.81
C SER A 19 -11.59 -5.37 -13.45
N SER A 20 -10.43 -5.05 -12.87
CA SER A 20 -9.91 -5.71 -11.66
C SER A 20 -9.18 -4.72 -10.75
N ILE A 21 -9.17 -4.95 -9.43
CA ILE A 21 -8.54 -4.08 -8.43
C ILE A 21 -7.35 -4.81 -7.82
N PHE A 22 -6.15 -4.28 -8.05
CA PHE A 22 -4.88 -4.91 -7.68
C PHE A 22 -4.45 -4.54 -6.27
N MET A 23 -3.67 -5.39 -5.59
CA MET A 23 -3.30 -5.17 -4.20
C MET A 23 -2.30 -4.03 -3.93
N ASP A 24 -1.56 -3.64 -4.95
CA ASP A 24 -0.65 -2.50 -4.95
C ASP A 24 -1.32 -1.27 -5.59
N ASP A 25 -2.63 -1.32 -5.83
CA ASP A 25 -3.30 -0.22 -6.49
C ASP A 25 -3.23 1.06 -5.64
N GLU A 26 -2.53 2.09 -6.13
CA GLU A 26 -2.63 3.42 -5.53
C GLU A 26 -4.07 3.94 -5.46
N GLU A 27 -4.35 4.78 -4.44
CA GLU A 27 -5.70 5.27 -4.12
C GLU A 27 -6.45 5.80 -5.34
N GLY A 28 -5.77 6.62 -6.15
CA GLY A 28 -6.34 7.22 -7.37
C GLY A 28 -6.75 6.19 -8.42
N VAL A 29 -6.04 5.06 -8.52
CA VAL A 29 -6.33 4.05 -9.53
C VAL A 29 -7.48 3.14 -9.09
N VAL A 30 -7.54 2.77 -7.82
CA VAL A 30 -8.74 2.09 -7.29
C VAL A 30 -9.97 2.97 -7.52
N ASN A 31 -9.85 4.27 -7.28
CA ASN A 31 -10.92 5.23 -7.53
C ASN A 31 -11.34 5.25 -9.01
N ASP A 32 -10.38 5.31 -9.93
CA ASP A 32 -10.66 5.34 -11.38
C ASP A 32 -11.30 4.04 -11.89
N LYS A 33 -10.85 2.89 -11.39
CA LYS A 33 -11.38 1.57 -11.76
C LYS A 33 -12.81 1.39 -11.28
N ILE A 34 -13.08 1.66 -10.01
CA ILE A 34 -14.43 1.60 -9.46
C ILE A 34 -15.34 2.66 -10.10
N LYS A 35 -14.83 3.85 -10.42
CA LYS A 35 -15.61 4.86 -11.16
C LYS A 35 -16.07 4.32 -12.52
N LYS A 36 -15.21 3.60 -13.24
CA LYS A 36 -15.49 2.97 -14.54
C LYS A 36 -16.24 1.65 -14.44
N ALA A 37 -16.35 1.06 -13.25
CA ALA A 37 -17.01 -0.22 -13.06
C ALA A 37 -18.48 -0.19 -13.50
N TYR A 38 -18.96 -1.28 -14.07
CA TYR A 38 -20.35 -1.54 -14.34
C TYR A 38 -21.13 -1.55 -13.03
N CYS A 39 -22.02 -0.59 -12.89
CA CYS A 39 -22.90 -0.48 -11.73
C CYS A 39 -24.15 0.31 -12.17
N PRO A 40 -25.04 -0.28 -12.98
CA PRO A 40 -26.25 0.41 -13.39
C PRO A 40 -27.21 0.61 -12.20
N PRO A 41 -27.98 1.71 -12.18
CA PRO A 41 -28.97 1.94 -11.14
C PRO A 41 -30.05 0.86 -11.14
N LYS A 42 -30.57 0.48 -9.97
CA LYS A 42 -31.59 -0.57 -9.74
C LYS A 42 -31.20 -2.01 -10.10
N ILE A 43 -30.12 -2.22 -10.84
CA ILE A 43 -29.68 -3.55 -11.24
C ILE A 43 -28.77 -4.14 -10.16
N VAL A 44 -29.30 -5.15 -9.47
CA VAL A 44 -28.59 -5.86 -8.39
C VAL A 44 -27.81 -7.06 -8.91
N GLN A 45 -28.46 -7.89 -9.73
CA GLN A 45 -27.87 -9.15 -10.20
C GLN A 45 -26.74 -8.88 -11.21
N GLY A 46 -25.59 -9.53 -10.99
CA GLY A 46 -24.40 -9.34 -11.84
C GLY A 46 -23.78 -7.94 -11.72
N ASN A 47 -24.07 -7.22 -10.63
CA ASN A 47 -23.47 -5.93 -10.34
C ASN A 47 -22.15 -6.13 -9.56
N PRO A 48 -20.98 -5.95 -10.20
CA PRO A 48 -19.71 -6.23 -9.57
C PRO A 48 -19.40 -5.34 -8.38
N CYS A 49 -19.90 -4.10 -8.35
CA CYS A 49 -19.72 -3.23 -7.18
C CYS A 49 -20.44 -3.81 -5.95
N LEU A 50 -21.67 -4.31 -6.11
CA LEU A 50 -22.41 -4.93 -5.01
C LEU A 50 -21.78 -6.25 -4.57
N GLU A 51 -21.25 -7.05 -5.51
CA GLU A 51 -20.56 -8.29 -5.18
C GLU A 51 -19.23 -8.06 -4.47
N TYR A 52 -18.46 -7.03 -4.84
CA TYR A 52 -17.26 -6.64 -4.09
C TYR A 52 -17.63 -6.19 -2.68
N ILE A 53 -18.74 -5.45 -2.52
CA ILE A 53 -19.24 -5.10 -1.20
C ILE A 53 -19.60 -6.37 -0.41
N LYS A 54 -20.25 -7.35 -1.03
CA LYS A 54 -20.64 -8.61 -0.39
C LYS A 54 -19.46 -9.49 0.03
N PHE A 55 -18.49 -9.68 -0.85
CA PHE A 55 -17.46 -10.71 -0.70
C PHE A 55 -16.13 -10.17 -0.19
N ILE A 56 -15.92 -8.86 -0.25
CA ILE A 56 -14.69 -8.21 0.22
C ILE A 56 -15.01 -7.26 1.37
N ILE A 57 -15.98 -6.37 1.22
CA ILE A 57 -16.19 -5.29 2.20
C ILE A 57 -16.94 -5.80 3.43
N PHE A 58 -18.11 -6.41 3.30
CA PHE A 58 -18.86 -6.95 4.45
C PHE A 58 -18.04 -7.96 5.28
N PRO A 59 -17.30 -8.92 4.69
CA PRO A 59 -16.48 -9.85 5.46
C PRO A 59 -15.34 -9.18 6.22
N TRP A 60 -14.92 -8.00 5.79
CA TRP A 60 -13.80 -7.28 6.37
C TRP A 60 -14.25 -6.21 7.39
N PHE A 61 -15.33 -5.50 7.11
CA PHE A 61 -15.77 -4.34 7.87
C PHE A 61 -17.03 -4.57 8.71
N ASN A 62 -17.77 -5.67 8.51
CA ASN A 62 -19.10 -5.96 9.07
C ASN A 62 -20.22 -4.94 8.74
N ASP A 63 -19.86 -3.70 8.38
CA ASP A 63 -20.75 -2.69 7.87
C ASP A 63 -20.23 -2.07 6.56
N PHE A 64 -21.10 -1.35 5.86
CA PHE A 64 -20.73 -0.57 4.70
C PHE A 64 -21.32 0.84 4.81
N LYS A 65 -20.45 1.83 4.95
CA LYS A 65 -20.86 3.24 5.08
C LYS A 65 -20.83 3.96 3.74
N VAL A 66 -21.96 4.56 3.38
CA VAL A 66 -22.11 5.44 2.23
C VAL A 66 -22.32 6.87 2.72
N GLU A 67 -21.36 7.76 2.43
CA GLU A 67 -21.44 9.19 2.77
C GLU A 67 -22.05 9.95 1.57
N ARG A 68 -23.15 10.66 1.79
CA ARG A 68 -23.91 11.35 0.72
C ARG A 68 -24.67 12.56 1.24
N SER A 69 -25.03 13.47 0.35
CA SER A 69 -25.70 14.73 0.71
C SER A 69 -27.10 14.50 1.29
N ALA A 70 -27.62 15.44 2.08
CA ALA A 70 -28.99 15.38 2.61
C ALA A 70 -30.05 15.30 1.49
N ALA A 71 -29.78 15.93 0.34
CA ALA A 71 -30.64 15.87 -0.85
C ALA A 71 -30.69 14.46 -1.48
N ASN A 72 -29.65 13.64 -1.27
CA ASN A 72 -29.55 12.26 -1.78
C ASN A 72 -29.87 11.22 -0.68
N GLY A 73 -30.56 11.61 0.39
CA GLY A 73 -30.97 10.70 1.46
C GLY A 73 -30.00 10.58 2.65
N GLY A 74 -28.95 11.42 2.72
CA GLY A 74 -28.03 11.55 3.85
C GLY A 74 -27.11 10.34 4.09
N ASP A 75 -26.04 10.52 4.88
CA ASP A 75 -25.14 9.42 5.26
C ASP A 75 -25.93 8.20 5.75
N LYS A 76 -25.65 7.02 5.20
CA LYS A 76 -26.28 5.76 5.61
C LYS A 76 -25.21 4.67 5.81
N THR A 77 -25.34 3.91 6.88
CA THR A 77 -24.52 2.72 7.16
C THR A 77 -25.38 1.48 7.01
N TYR A 78 -24.93 0.55 6.17
CA TYR A 78 -25.57 -0.74 5.95
C TYR A 78 -24.90 -1.79 6.83
N THR A 79 -25.65 -2.48 7.68
CA THR A 79 -25.12 -3.56 8.55
C THR A 79 -25.30 -4.94 7.94
N SER A 80 -26.02 -5.05 6.82
CA SER A 80 -26.22 -6.29 6.09
C SER A 80 -26.21 -6.05 4.58
N HIS A 81 -25.81 -7.07 3.82
CA HIS A 81 -25.81 -7.01 2.37
C HIS A 81 -27.23 -6.98 1.80
N GLU A 82 -28.18 -7.61 2.49
CA GLU A 82 -29.60 -7.64 2.14
C GLU A 82 -30.21 -6.22 2.18
N GLU A 83 -29.89 -5.43 3.22
CA GLU A 83 -30.36 -4.05 3.34
C GLU A 83 -29.79 -3.17 2.21
N LEU A 84 -28.50 -3.32 1.91
CA LEU A 84 -27.83 -2.60 0.82
C LEU A 84 -28.49 -2.90 -0.53
N ILE A 85 -28.79 -4.18 -0.79
CA ILE A 85 -29.46 -4.62 -2.02
C ILE A 85 -30.87 -4.02 -2.12
N ALA A 86 -31.65 -4.05 -1.04
CA ALA A 86 -33.01 -3.54 -1.03
C ALA A 86 -33.05 -2.04 -1.37
N ASP A 87 -32.18 -1.25 -0.73
CA ASP A 87 -32.07 0.17 -1.00
C ASP A 87 -31.55 0.47 -2.42
N TYR A 88 -30.64 -0.34 -2.94
CA TYR A 88 -30.12 -0.17 -4.30
C TYR A 88 -31.18 -0.52 -5.35
N ALA A 89 -31.99 -1.55 -5.11
CA ALA A 89 -33.09 -1.95 -5.99
C ALA A 89 -34.24 -0.92 -6.02
N GLU A 90 -34.52 -0.30 -4.87
CA GLU A 90 -35.55 0.74 -4.72
C GLU A 90 -35.08 2.13 -5.16
N GLU A 91 -33.87 2.26 -5.72
CA GLU A 91 -33.25 3.55 -6.12
C GLU A 91 -33.01 4.51 -4.96
N LYS A 92 -33.12 4.03 -3.73
CA LYS A 92 -32.74 4.79 -2.54
C LYS A 92 -31.23 4.99 -2.46
N LEU A 93 -30.42 4.11 -3.08
CA LEU A 93 -28.97 4.21 -3.16
C LEU A 93 -28.51 4.26 -4.63
N HIS A 94 -27.84 5.35 -5.02
CA HIS A 94 -27.40 5.54 -6.40
C HIS A 94 -25.94 5.07 -6.62
N PRO A 95 -25.58 4.50 -7.79
CA PRO A 95 -24.21 4.10 -8.10
C PRO A 95 -23.16 5.22 -7.96
N ALA A 96 -23.56 6.48 -8.16
CA ALA A 96 -22.67 7.64 -7.96
C ALA A 96 -22.24 7.83 -6.49
N ASP A 97 -23.04 7.35 -5.54
CA ASP A 97 -22.72 7.37 -4.11
C ASP A 97 -22.05 6.04 -3.68
N LEU A 98 -22.49 4.91 -4.24
CA LEU A 98 -21.96 3.57 -3.95
C LEU A 98 -20.49 3.41 -4.34
N LYS A 99 -20.12 3.85 -5.55
CA LYS A 99 -18.78 3.67 -6.11
C LYS A 99 -17.70 4.35 -5.29
N PRO A 100 -17.78 5.65 -4.95
CA PRO A 100 -16.79 6.29 -4.08
C PRO A 100 -16.65 5.61 -2.72
N ALA A 101 -17.76 5.14 -2.12
CA ALA A 101 -17.74 4.42 -0.85
C ALA A 101 -17.00 3.07 -0.96
N LEU A 102 -17.21 2.33 -2.04
CA LEU A 102 -16.51 1.08 -2.34
C LEU A 102 -15.01 1.30 -2.56
N SER A 103 -14.60 2.27 -3.39
CA SER A 103 -13.17 2.56 -3.61
C SER A 103 -12.45 2.89 -2.32
N LYS A 104 -13.09 3.70 -1.48
CA LYS A 104 -12.57 4.11 -0.16
C LYS A 104 -12.38 2.91 0.76
N ALA A 105 -13.28 1.92 0.73
CA ALA A 105 -13.16 0.72 1.56
C ALA A 105 -12.02 -0.20 1.08
N LEU A 106 -11.93 -0.44 -0.24
CA LEU A 106 -10.89 -1.28 -0.84
C LEU A 106 -9.48 -0.74 -0.62
N ASN A 107 -9.29 0.57 -0.82
CA ASN A 107 -8.00 1.22 -0.62
C ASN A 107 -7.42 1.01 0.79
N LYS A 108 -8.27 0.84 1.81
CA LYS A 108 -7.80 0.59 3.17
C LYS A 108 -7.21 -0.81 3.35
N ILE A 109 -7.74 -1.82 2.67
CA ILE A 109 -7.28 -3.21 2.75
C ILE A 109 -5.86 -3.33 2.17
N LEU A 110 -5.63 -2.69 1.03
CA LEU A 110 -4.39 -2.77 0.27
C LEU A 110 -3.16 -2.17 0.97
N GLN A 111 -3.37 -1.07 1.68
CA GLN A 111 -2.33 -0.44 2.50
C GLN A 111 -1.86 -1.32 3.67
N GLY A 112 -2.62 -2.36 4.01
CA GLY A 112 -2.30 -3.36 5.03
C GLY A 112 -1.03 -4.18 4.76
N ILE A 113 -0.98 -4.83 3.61
CA ILE A 113 -0.07 -5.97 3.36
C ILE A 113 1.40 -5.53 3.20
N MET A 114 1.65 -4.48 2.41
CA MET A 114 3.02 -3.98 2.17
C MET A 114 3.68 -3.43 3.43
N LYS A 115 2.88 -2.83 4.32
CA LYS A 115 3.37 -2.32 5.59
C LYS A 115 3.85 -3.47 6.48
N THR A 116 3.08 -4.55 6.56
CA THR A 116 3.43 -5.75 7.34
C THR A 116 4.79 -6.33 6.95
N LEU A 117 5.07 -6.54 5.66
CA LEU A 117 6.35 -7.10 5.22
C LEU A 117 7.55 -6.21 5.58
N SER A 118 7.41 -4.90 5.43
CA SER A 118 8.48 -3.95 5.79
C SER A 118 8.75 -3.94 7.29
N VAL A 119 7.69 -4.00 8.10
CA VAL A 119 7.81 -4.02 9.57
C VAL A 119 8.47 -5.31 10.04
N ASN A 120 8.08 -6.47 9.51
CA ASN A 120 8.66 -7.75 9.90
C ASN A 120 10.16 -7.85 9.59
N LYS A 121 10.63 -7.26 8.49
CA LYS A 121 12.08 -7.17 8.18
C LYS A 121 12.83 -6.29 9.19
N MET A 122 12.20 -5.21 9.66
CA MET A 122 12.79 -4.32 10.65
C MET A 122 12.87 -5.01 12.01
N THR A 123 11.79 -5.68 12.45
CA THR A 123 11.77 -6.40 13.73
C THR A 123 12.74 -7.57 13.74
N SER A 124 12.82 -8.34 12.65
CA SER A 124 13.80 -9.43 12.52
C SER A 124 15.26 -8.95 12.51
N ALA A 125 15.51 -7.73 12.03
CA ALA A 125 16.80 -7.04 12.13
C ALA A 125 17.07 -6.44 13.54
N GLY A 126 16.21 -6.70 14.53
CA GLY A 126 16.35 -6.21 15.90
C GLY A 126 15.87 -4.78 16.14
N CYS A 127 15.18 -4.16 15.17
CA CYS A 127 14.64 -2.82 15.35
C CYS A 127 13.36 -2.84 16.20
N LYS A 128 13.20 -1.84 17.06
CA LYS A 128 11.89 -1.49 17.64
C LYS A 128 11.17 -0.57 16.67
N VAL A 129 9.99 -0.97 16.22
CA VAL A 129 9.22 -0.25 15.21
C VAL A 129 8.06 0.48 15.86
N LYS A 130 8.00 1.80 15.67
CA LYS A 130 6.85 2.63 16.06
C LYS A 130 5.99 2.91 14.83
N ILE A 131 4.73 2.48 14.87
CA ILE A 131 3.74 2.80 13.83
C ILE A 131 2.89 3.94 14.36
N LEU A 132 3.11 5.14 13.81
CA LEU A 132 2.35 6.33 14.16
C LEU A 132 1.04 6.40 13.36
N VAL A 133 -0.08 6.23 14.05
CA VAL A 133 -1.41 6.54 13.56
C VAL A 133 -1.61 8.06 13.62
N ALA A 134 -1.47 8.69 12.45
CA ALA A 134 -1.39 10.13 12.30
C ALA A 134 -2.79 10.80 12.21
N ASP A 135 -3.58 10.66 13.28
CA ASP A 135 -4.96 11.15 13.39
C ASP A 135 -5.10 12.68 13.26
N TRP A 136 -4.31 13.47 13.98
CA TRP A 136 -4.28 14.93 13.81
C TRP A 136 -3.79 15.35 12.42
N PHE A 137 -2.86 14.62 11.84
CA PHE A 137 -2.40 14.88 10.48
C PHE A 137 -3.50 14.60 9.44
N ALA A 138 -4.25 13.51 9.60
CA ALA A 138 -5.41 13.23 8.77
C ALA A 138 -6.45 14.35 8.87
N GLN A 139 -6.70 14.88 10.08
CA GLN A 139 -7.57 16.02 10.29
C GLN A 139 -7.05 17.29 9.61
N LEU A 140 -5.76 17.62 9.78
CA LEU A 140 -5.12 18.78 9.16
C LEU A 140 -5.17 18.73 7.62
N ASN A 141 -5.16 17.53 7.03
CA ASN A 141 -5.32 17.33 5.59
C ASN A 141 -6.78 17.16 5.15
N ASN A 142 -7.75 17.47 6.03
CA ASN A 142 -9.19 17.39 5.79
C ASN A 142 -9.67 15.99 5.34
N LYS A 143 -9.02 14.92 5.80
CA LYS A 143 -9.49 13.55 5.56
C LYS A 143 -10.76 13.31 6.39
N MET A 144 -11.72 12.58 5.83
CA MET A 144 -13.03 12.32 6.47
C MET A 144 -13.78 13.60 6.88
N GLY A 145 -13.61 14.69 6.14
CA GLY A 145 -14.20 15.99 6.46
C GLY A 145 -13.65 16.62 7.75
N GLY A 146 -12.49 16.15 8.25
CA GLY A 146 -11.89 16.62 9.49
C GLY A 146 -12.49 16.04 10.78
N ASP A 147 -13.36 15.03 10.66
CA ASP A 147 -13.99 14.35 11.80
C ASP A 147 -13.02 13.37 12.48
N LEU A 148 -12.54 13.75 13.67
CA LEU A 148 -11.59 12.94 14.43
C LEU A 148 -12.13 11.58 14.86
N LYS A 149 -13.41 11.47 15.21
CA LYS A 149 -13.97 10.17 15.62
C LYS A 149 -13.95 9.18 14.45
N LYS A 150 -14.31 9.66 13.24
CA LYS A 150 -14.22 8.84 12.03
C LYS A 150 -12.76 8.45 11.72
N ILE A 151 -11.82 9.38 11.90
CA ILE A 151 -10.39 9.13 11.69
C ILE A 151 -9.86 8.09 12.68
N GLU A 152 -10.21 8.20 13.96
CA GLU A 152 -9.83 7.24 15.01
C GLU A 152 -10.38 5.84 14.71
N ASN A 153 -11.65 5.71 14.35
CA ASN A 153 -12.21 4.42 13.96
C ASN A 153 -11.44 3.79 12.79
N VAL A 154 -11.06 4.59 11.79
CA VAL A 154 -10.25 4.10 10.65
C VAL A 154 -8.84 3.71 11.09
N GLY A 155 -8.22 4.43 12.03
CA GLY A 155 -6.91 4.06 12.56
C GLY A 155 -6.92 2.73 13.31
N HIS A 156 -7.93 2.49 14.16
CA HIS A 156 -8.12 1.21 14.84
C HIS A 156 -8.30 0.08 13.84
N TYR A 157 -9.12 0.31 12.83
CA TYR A 157 -9.35 -0.62 11.75
C TYR A 157 -8.06 -0.99 10.97
N LEU A 158 -7.20 -0.02 10.65
CA LEU A 158 -5.91 -0.28 9.99
C LEU A 158 -4.96 -1.13 10.85
N ILE A 159 -4.97 -0.91 12.17
CA ILE A 159 -4.18 -1.73 13.10
C ILE A 159 -4.62 -3.20 13.04
N GLU A 160 -5.92 -3.47 13.03
CA GLU A 160 -6.43 -4.84 12.95
C GLU A 160 -6.10 -5.50 11.61
N ILE A 161 -6.15 -4.75 10.49
CA ILE A 161 -5.67 -5.25 9.19
C ILE A 161 -4.20 -5.69 9.27
N TRP A 162 -3.33 -4.85 9.82
CA TRP A 162 -1.91 -5.13 9.88
C TRP A 162 -1.60 -6.39 10.71
N LYS A 163 -2.29 -6.56 11.84
CA LYS A 163 -2.22 -7.77 12.66
C LYS A 163 -2.69 -9.00 11.87
N ALA A 164 -3.85 -8.92 11.23
CA ALA A 164 -4.41 -10.02 10.44
C ALA A 164 -3.53 -10.41 9.24
N ALA A 165 -2.82 -9.44 8.66
CA ALA A 165 -1.86 -9.67 7.57
C ALA A 165 -0.55 -10.35 8.02
N GLY A 166 -0.41 -10.72 9.29
CA GLY A 166 0.75 -11.43 9.84
C GLY A 166 1.89 -10.52 10.28
N MET A 167 1.58 -9.31 10.76
CA MET A 167 2.59 -8.42 11.35
C MET A 167 3.10 -9.02 12.65
N ASP A 168 4.42 -9.21 12.74
CA ASP A 168 5.08 -9.60 13.96
C ASP A 168 4.99 -8.45 14.96
N LEU A 169 4.18 -8.63 15.99
CA LEU A 169 3.93 -7.60 16.99
C LEU A 169 5.07 -7.49 18.01
N ASN A 170 6.01 -8.44 18.01
CA ASN A 170 7.17 -8.39 18.88
C ASN A 170 8.08 -7.23 18.47
N GLY A 171 8.17 -6.22 19.34
CA GLY A 171 8.95 -5.01 19.06
C GLY A 171 8.22 -3.96 18.21
N VAL A 172 6.91 -4.12 17.98
CA VAL A 172 6.06 -3.11 17.33
C VAL A 172 5.22 -2.37 18.36
N GLU A 173 5.18 -1.04 18.25
CA GLU A 173 4.37 -0.16 19.10
C GLU A 173 3.47 0.72 18.23
N PHE A 174 2.16 0.66 18.47
CA PHE A 174 1.18 1.53 17.81
C PHE A 174 0.97 2.80 18.64
N LEU A 175 1.26 3.94 18.04
CA LEU A 175 1.17 5.25 18.69
C LEU A 175 0.14 6.12 17.99
N TRP A 176 -0.64 6.89 18.75
CA TRP A 176 -1.61 7.83 18.20
C TRP A 176 -1.05 9.24 18.29
N SER A 177 -1.01 9.97 17.18
CA SER A 177 -0.36 11.29 17.16
C SER A 177 -1.01 12.26 18.15
N SER A 178 -2.34 12.30 18.23
CA SER A 178 -3.07 13.13 19.18
C SER A 178 -2.72 12.79 20.64
N LYS A 179 -2.70 11.49 21.00
CA LYS A 179 -2.41 11.04 22.37
C LYS A 179 -0.98 11.34 22.76
N GLU A 180 -0.03 10.98 21.89
CA GLU A 180 1.40 11.20 22.13
C GLU A 180 1.71 12.68 22.27
N ILE A 181 1.20 13.52 21.36
CA ILE A 181 1.45 14.96 21.40
C ILE A 181 0.81 15.57 22.66
N ASN A 182 -0.43 15.24 23.00
CA ASN A 182 -1.07 15.79 24.20
C ASN A 182 -0.35 15.37 25.49
N SER A 183 0.15 14.14 25.57
CA SER A 183 0.87 13.64 26.75
C SER A 183 2.14 14.45 27.07
N ARG A 184 2.77 15.05 26.04
CA ARG A 184 4.01 15.83 26.13
C ARG A 184 3.92 17.11 25.30
N ALA A 185 2.81 17.83 25.43
CA ALA A 185 2.46 18.96 24.55
C ALA A 185 3.51 20.08 24.55
N SER A 186 4.03 20.44 25.73
CA SER A 186 5.05 21.48 25.86
C SER A 186 6.35 21.11 25.11
N GLU A 187 6.79 19.85 25.20
CA GLU A 187 7.95 19.35 24.48
C GLU A 187 7.71 19.41 22.96
N TYR A 188 6.57 18.87 22.51
CA TYR A 188 6.24 18.76 21.10
C TYR A 188 6.09 20.12 20.42
N TRP A 189 5.23 20.99 20.94
CA TRP A 189 4.96 22.28 20.30
C TRP A 189 6.16 23.22 20.35
N SER A 190 6.97 23.16 21.42
CA SER A 190 8.25 23.87 21.46
C SER A 190 9.18 23.43 20.33
N LEU A 191 9.20 22.14 20.00
CA LEU A 191 10.01 21.62 18.89
C LEU A 191 9.46 22.08 17.53
N VAL A 192 8.14 22.02 17.31
CA VAL A 192 7.49 22.52 16.09
C VAL A 192 7.83 24.00 15.85
N ILE A 193 7.72 24.84 16.89
CA ILE A 193 8.05 26.27 16.81
C ILE A 193 9.54 26.46 16.47
N LYS A 194 10.45 25.71 17.11
CA LYS A 194 11.89 25.80 16.81
C LYS A 194 12.20 25.42 15.36
N ILE A 195 11.54 24.39 14.81
CA ILE A 195 11.70 23.99 13.40
C ILE A 195 11.18 25.09 12.48
N ALA A 196 10.01 25.65 12.78
CA ALA A 196 9.42 26.73 12.00
C ALA A 196 10.31 28.00 11.97
N LEU A 197 10.91 28.38 13.11
CA LEU A 197 11.83 29.52 13.20
C LEU A 197 13.13 29.35 12.40
N ARG A 198 13.52 28.11 12.09
CA ARG A 198 14.75 27.79 11.36
C ARG A 198 14.52 27.45 9.89
N THR A 199 13.26 27.36 9.46
CA THR A 199 12.93 26.96 8.08
C THR A 199 12.17 28.09 7.38
N ASN A 200 12.66 28.51 6.21
CA ASN A 200 11.93 29.52 5.43
C ASN A 200 10.66 28.94 4.79
N LEU A 201 9.68 29.81 4.51
CA LEU A 201 8.39 29.40 3.96
C LEU A 201 8.52 28.67 2.63
N HIS A 202 9.41 29.12 1.73
CA HIS A 202 9.63 28.48 0.44
C HIS A 202 10.09 27.01 0.57
N ARG A 203 10.92 26.71 1.59
CA ARG A 203 11.38 25.36 1.89
C ARG A 203 10.25 24.47 2.42
N ILE A 204 9.34 25.02 3.24
CA ILE A 204 8.15 24.32 3.73
C ILE A 204 7.17 24.06 2.58
N MET A 205 6.96 25.02 1.68
CA MET A 205 6.08 24.85 0.51
C MET A 205 6.54 23.69 -0.39
N ARG A 206 7.85 23.47 -0.55
CA ARG A 206 8.37 22.31 -1.29
C ARG A 206 8.01 20.96 -0.66
N CYS A 207 7.71 20.92 0.65
CA CYS A 207 7.29 19.72 1.38
C CYS A 207 5.79 19.44 1.27
N VAL A 208 4.97 20.32 0.70
CA VAL A 208 3.50 20.11 0.60
C VAL A 208 3.13 18.82 -0.14
N GLN A 209 4.01 18.34 -1.03
CA GLN A 209 3.86 17.06 -1.73
C GLN A 209 3.76 15.84 -0.81
N ILE A 210 4.30 15.90 0.42
CA ILE A 210 4.18 14.79 1.39
C ILE A 210 2.73 14.53 1.80
N MET A 211 1.86 15.53 1.63
CA MET A 211 0.42 15.44 1.90
C MET A 211 -0.40 15.07 0.65
N GLY A 212 0.27 14.79 -0.48
CA GLY A 212 -0.37 14.56 -1.77
C GLY A 212 -0.91 15.84 -2.43
N ARG A 213 -0.36 17.02 -2.08
CA ARG A 213 -0.78 18.32 -2.62
C ARG A 213 0.31 19.00 -3.43
N ASN A 214 -0.09 19.89 -4.33
CA ASN A 214 0.77 20.72 -5.15
C ASN A 214 0.68 22.20 -4.75
N ASN A 215 1.66 23.00 -5.17
CA ASN A 215 1.71 24.43 -4.88
C ASN A 215 0.58 25.25 -5.53
N GLN A 216 -0.14 24.67 -6.48
CA GLN A 216 -1.27 25.30 -7.18
C GLN A 216 -2.62 25.00 -6.51
N ASP A 217 -2.64 24.09 -5.52
CA ASP A 217 -3.86 23.74 -4.80
C ASP A 217 -4.28 24.87 -3.84
N LEU A 218 -5.53 24.84 -3.37
CA LEU A 218 -5.97 25.70 -2.27
C LEU A 218 -5.32 25.21 -0.97
N LEU A 219 -4.25 25.89 -0.56
CA LEU A 219 -3.47 25.57 0.64
C LEU A 219 -3.94 26.41 1.83
N THR A 220 -4.32 25.74 2.91
CA THR A 220 -4.59 26.38 4.20
C THR A 220 -3.30 26.50 5.02
N SER A 221 -3.28 27.32 6.07
CA SER A 221 -2.15 27.41 7.01
C SER A 221 -1.76 26.07 7.63
N ALA A 222 -2.70 25.11 7.71
CA ALA A 222 -2.42 23.73 8.11
C ALA A 222 -1.37 23.07 7.20
N SER A 223 -1.33 23.41 5.91
CA SER A 223 -0.36 22.89 4.93
C SER A 223 1.07 23.36 5.20
N ILE A 224 1.23 24.45 5.95
CA ILE A 224 2.54 24.95 6.41
C ILE A 224 2.90 24.28 7.75
N LEU A 225 1.93 24.12 8.64
CA LEU A 225 2.15 23.52 9.95
C LEU A 225 2.47 22.02 9.85
N TYR A 226 1.82 21.30 8.94
CA TYR A 226 1.94 19.86 8.78
C TYR A 226 3.39 19.40 8.55
N PRO A 227 4.17 19.94 7.58
CA PRO A 227 5.57 19.55 7.43
C PRO A 227 6.44 19.84 8.66
N CYS A 228 6.15 20.91 9.40
CA CYS A 228 6.86 21.22 10.65
C CYS A 228 6.55 20.20 11.75
N MET A 229 5.29 19.79 11.88
CA MET A 229 4.86 18.74 12.80
C MET A 229 5.47 17.38 12.45
N GLN A 230 5.42 16.97 11.19
CA GLN A 230 6.00 15.68 10.78
C GLN A 230 7.53 15.65 10.93
N CYS A 231 8.20 16.80 10.75
CA CYS A 231 9.62 16.93 11.07
C CYS A 231 9.87 16.82 12.58
N ALA A 232 8.98 17.38 13.41
CA ALA A 232 9.06 17.29 14.86
C ALA A 232 8.89 15.85 15.37
N ASP A 233 7.97 15.08 14.77
CA ASP A 233 7.70 13.68 15.13
C ASP A 233 8.97 12.83 15.15
N ILE A 234 9.85 13.02 14.17
CA ILE A 234 11.11 12.27 14.04
C ILE A 234 11.96 12.39 15.31
N PHE A 235 12.05 13.60 15.87
CA PHE A 235 12.82 13.84 17.09
C PHE A 235 12.05 13.51 18.36
N PHE A 236 10.74 13.80 18.37
CA PHE A 236 9.86 13.59 19.50
C PHE A 236 9.64 12.10 19.82
N LEU A 237 9.51 11.27 18.79
CA LEU A 237 9.45 9.81 18.89
C LEU A 237 10.83 9.18 19.10
N LYS A 238 11.89 9.99 18.99
CA LYS A 238 13.30 9.58 19.07
C LYS A 238 13.64 8.51 18.04
N ALA A 239 13.18 8.69 16.80
CA ALA A 239 13.42 7.75 15.72
C ALA A 239 14.88 7.81 15.25
N ASP A 240 15.56 6.68 15.28
CA ASP A 240 16.88 6.52 14.66
C ASP A 240 16.76 6.28 13.15
N ILE A 241 15.70 5.59 12.72
CA ILE A 241 15.41 5.26 11.32
C ILE A 241 14.01 5.79 10.94
N CYS A 242 13.93 6.62 9.92
CA CYS A 242 12.69 7.04 9.28
C CYS A 242 12.36 6.08 8.12
N GLN A 243 11.54 5.07 8.40
CA GLN A 243 11.05 4.11 7.39
C GLN A 243 9.70 4.59 6.83
N LEU A 244 9.76 5.28 5.69
CA LEU A 244 8.62 5.90 5.00
C LEU A 244 8.79 5.75 3.48
N GLY A 245 7.76 6.04 2.69
CA GLY A 245 7.85 6.02 1.22
C GLY A 245 8.81 7.08 0.65
N MET A 246 9.21 6.91 -0.61
CA MET A 246 10.07 7.86 -1.33
C MET A 246 9.42 9.25 -1.50
N ASP A 247 8.09 9.31 -1.52
CA ASP A 247 7.26 10.52 -1.51
C ASP A 247 7.46 11.37 -0.24
N GLN A 248 7.76 10.72 0.89
CA GLN A 248 8.01 11.36 2.18
C GLN A 248 9.46 11.86 2.33
N ARG A 249 10.32 11.65 1.33
CA ARG A 249 11.76 11.99 1.40
C ARG A 249 12.01 13.46 1.76
N LYS A 250 11.19 14.40 1.28
CA LYS A 250 11.45 15.84 1.43
C LYS A 250 11.43 16.32 2.87
N VAL A 251 10.52 15.79 3.70
CA VAL A 251 10.43 16.11 5.13
C VAL A 251 11.50 15.38 5.93
N ASN A 252 11.85 14.16 5.55
CA ASN A 252 12.97 13.44 6.17
C ASN A 252 14.31 14.18 5.92
N VAL A 253 14.51 14.73 4.72
CA VAL A 253 15.66 15.60 4.42
C VAL A 253 15.60 16.91 5.22
N LEU A 254 14.41 17.50 5.41
CA LEU A 254 14.23 18.68 6.26
C LEU A 254 14.68 18.40 7.70
N ALA A 255 14.37 17.23 8.25
CA ALA A 255 14.85 16.83 9.58
C ALA A 255 16.39 16.75 9.64
N ARG A 256 17.04 16.21 8.60
CA ARG A 256 18.51 16.18 8.54
C ARG A 256 19.14 17.57 8.37
N GLU A 257 18.49 18.47 7.66
CA GLU A 257 18.88 19.89 7.56
C GLU A 257 18.77 20.55 8.93
N TYR A 258 17.65 20.40 9.63
CA TYR A 258 17.44 20.92 10.98
C TYR A 258 18.49 20.41 11.97
N CYS A 259 18.90 19.13 11.90
CA CYS A 259 20.01 18.61 12.70
C CYS A 259 21.33 19.37 12.51
N LYS A 260 21.62 19.86 11.29
CA LYS A 260 22.82 20.66 11.03
C LYS A 260 22.75 21.99 11.77
N ASP A 261 21.58 22.63 11.73
CA ASP A 261 21.36 23.95 12.35
C ASP A 261 21.48 23.89 13.88
N ILE A 262 20.95 22.83 14.49
CA ILE A 262 21.05 22.61 15.94
C ILE A 262 22.34 21.87 16.35
N LYS A 263 23.27 21.64 15.41
CA LYS A 263 24.53 20.92 15.61
C LYS A 263 24.38 19.54 16.26
N ARG A 264 23.26 18.86 16.01
CA ARG A 264 22.99 17.50 16.48
C ARG A 264 23.80 16.51 15.65
N LYS A 265 24.68 15.76 16.32
CA LYS A 265 25.54 14.75 15.68
C LYS A 265 24.73 13.54 15.18
N ASN A 266 23.83 13.01 16.01
CA ASN A 266 23.01 11.86 15.65
C ASN A 266 21.85 12.30 14.73
N LYS A 267 22.00 12.08 13.42
CA LYS A 267 20.99 12.40 12.41
C LYS A 267 20.18 11.15 12.08
N PRO A 268 18.85 11.26 11.94
CA PRO A 268 18.02 10.12 11.60
C PRO A 268 18.43 9.54 10.25
N ILE A 269 18.53 8.22 10.18
CA ILE A 269 18.74 7.46 8.95
C ILE A 269 17.44 7.50 8.16
N ILE A 270 17.51 7.87 6.89
CA ILE A 270 16.33 7.87 6.01
C ILE A 270 16.37 6.55 5.26
N LEU A 271 15.51 5.60 5.66
CA LEU A 271 15.35 4.32 4.99
C LEU A 271 14.07 4.37 4.18
N SER A 272 14.14 5.02 3.02
CA SER A 272 13.02 5.04 2.10
C SER A 272 12.94 3.71 1.36
N HIS A 273 11.77 3.07 1.37
CA HIS A 273 11.61 1.82 0.62
C HIS A 273 11.57 2.09 -0.88
N HIS A 274 12.24 1.20 -1.63
CA HIS A 274 12.31 1.23 -3.08
C HIS A 274 10.92 1.05 -3.69
N MET A 275 10.66 1.79 -4.75
CA MET A 275 9.48 1.59 -5.56
C MET A 275 9.81 0.50 -6.57
N LEU A 276 9.06 -0.60 -6.59
CA LEU A 276 9.30 -1.66 -7.56
C LEU A 276 9.16 -1.09 -9.00
N PRO A 277 10.13 -1.38 -9.90
CA PRO A 277 10.09 -0.92 -11.28
C PRO A 277 9.04 -1.70 -12.07
N GLY A 278 8.62 -1.14 -13.21
CA GLY A 278 7.85 -1.92 -14.18
C GLY A 278 8.71 -2.96 -14.88
N LEU A 279 8.11 -4.05 -15.37
CA LEU A 279 8.77 -5.13 -16.11
C LEU A 279 9.27 -4.68 -17.49
N GLN A 280 8.88 -3.50 -17.98
CA GLN A 280 9.34 -2.99 -19.28
C GLN A 280 10.52 -2.01 -19.16
N GLN A 281 11.26 -1.84 -20.25
CA GLN A 281 12.45 -0.98 -20.30
C GLN A 281 12.11 0.49 -19.99
N GLY A 282 12.87 1.11 -19.08
CA GLY A 282 12.77 2.54 -18.77
C GLY A 282 11.64 2.93 -17.80
N GLN A 283 10.91 1.95 -17.25
CA GLN A 283 9.87 2.20 -16.27
C GLN A 283 10.43 2.18 -14.85
N GLU A 284 10.80 3.37 -14.33
CA GLU A 284 11.33 3.54 -12.97
C GLU A 284 10.32 3.17 -11.85
N LYS A 285 9.04 3.04 -12.21
CA LYS A 285 7.95 2.65 -11.32
C LYS A 285 6.98 1.78 -12.11
N MET A 286 6.44 0.74 -11.47
CA MET A 286 5.30 -0.01 -12.02
C MET A 286 4.20 0.96 -12.47
N SER A 287 3.86 0.90 -13.75
CA SER A 287 2.96 1.85 -14.41
C SER A 287 1.75 1.10 -14.93
N LYS A 288 0.56 1.44 -14.45
CA LYS A 288 -0.68 0.79 -14.89
C LYS A 288 -1.14 1.20 -16.29
N SER A 289 -0.38 2.05 -16.95
CA SER A 289 -0.56 2.35 -18.38
C SER A 289 -0.25 1.13 -19.24
N ASP A 290 0.64 0.25 -18.78
CA ASP A 290 1.03 -0.96 -19.51
C ASP A 290 0.82 -2.24 -18.66
N PRO A 291 -0.20 -3.05 -18.95
CA PRO A 291 -0.52 -4.27 -18.18
C PRO A 291 0.52 -5.39 -18.27
N SER A 292 1.34 -5.40 -19.33
CA SER A 292 2.46 -6.34 -19.47
C SER A 292 3.64 -5.97 -18.56
N SER A 293 3.62 -4.75 -18.02
CA SER A 293 4.71 -4.20 -17.20
C SER A 293 4.58 -4.47 -15.70
N SER A 294 3.55 -5.18 -15.22
CA SER A 294 3.35 -5.42 -13.79
C SER A 294 2.82 -6.83 -13.49
N ILE A 295 3.32 -7.44 -12.42
CA ILE A 295 2.86 -8.74 -11.92
C ILE A 295 1.81 -8.49 -10.84
N PHE A 296 0.62 -9.06 -11.01
CA PHE A 296 -0.50 -8.91 -10.09
C PHE A 296 -0.55 -10.09 -9.12
N MET A 297 -1.13 -9.89 -7.93
CA MET A 297 -1.18 -10.93 -6.89
C MET A 297 -2.16 -12.06 -7.23
N GLU A 298 -3.19 -11.76 -8.01
CA GLU A 298 -4.17 -12.68 -8.58
C GLU A 298 -3.78 -13.23 -9.96
N ASP A 299 -2.56 -12.92 -10.44
CA ASP A 299 -2.06 -13.56 -11.65
C ASP A 299 -1.92 -15.05 -11.42
N LYS A 300 -2.80 -15.82 -12.07
CA LYS A 300 -2.58 -17.25 -12.36
C LYS A 300 -1.16 -17.52 -12.86
N GLU A 301 -0.71 -18.74 -12.61
CA GLU A 301 0.64 -19.22 -12.88
C GLU A 301 1.12 -18.89 -14.30
N ASP A 302 0.25 -19.11 -15.29
CA ASP A 302 0.53 -18.85 -16.71
C ASP A 302 0.76 -17.37 -17.01
N ASP A 303 0.05 -16.47 -16.34
CA ASP A 303 0.15 -15.03 -16.59
C ASP A 303 1.39 -14.42 -15.98
N VAL A 304 1.77 -14.85 -14.76
CA VAL A 304 3.07 -14.51 -14.19
C VAL A 304 4.18 -15.00 -15.11
N THR A 305 4.03 -16.20 -15.68
CA THR A 305 4.99 -16.78 -16.61
C THR A 305 5.08 -15.94 -17.89
N ASN A 306 3.96 -15.58 -18.50
CA ASN A 306 3.91 -14.77 -19.72
C ASN A 306 4.51 -13.36 -19.50
N LYS A 307 4.16 -12.69 -18.41
CA LYS A 307 4.68 -11.35 -18.11
C LYS A 307 6.17 -11.34 -17.83
N ILE A 308 6.66 -12.32 -17.07
CA ILE A 308 8.10 -12.47 -16.85
C ILE A 308 8.82 -12.86 -18.15
N ASN A 309 8.19 -13.65 -19.03
CA ASN A 309 8.73 -13.94 -20.35
C ASN A 309 8.85 -12.67 -21.21
N GLU A 310 7.90 -11.75 -21.13
CA GLU A 310 7.91 -10.46 -21.84
C GLU A 310 8.76 -9.38 -21.15
N ALA A 311 9.11 -9.58 -19.87
CA ALA A 311 9.87 -8.61 -19.09
C ALA A 311 11.24 -8.28 -19.72
N TYR A 312 11.64 -7.02 -19.61
CA TYR A 312 12.95 -6.53 -20.00
C TYR A 312 14.02 -7.23 -19.15
N CYS A 313 14.82 -8.08 -19.80
CA CYS A 313 15.89 -8.83 -19.13
C CYS A 313 17.01 -9.16 -20.14
N PRO A 314 17.77 -8.15 -20.60
CA PRO A 314 18.82 -8.37 -21.58
C PRO A 314 20.02 -9.11 -20.98
N PRO A 315 20.67 -10.02 -21.75
CA PRO A 315 21.83 -10.76 -21.27
C PRO A 315 22.97 -9.81 -20.90
N LYS A 316 23.71 -10.12 -19.82
CA LYS A 316 24.82 -9.33 -19.25
C LYS A 316 24.46 -7.96 -18.69
N ILE A 317 23.22 -7.48 -18.86
CA ILE A 317 22.80 -6.15 -18.38
C ILE A 317 22.13 -6.30 -17.02
N VAL A 318 22.84 -5.83 -15.99
CA VAL A 318 22.39 -5.88 -14.58
C VAL A 318 21.61 -4.62 -14.20
N GLN A 319 22.10 -3.44 -14.61
CA GLN A 319 21.53 -2.17 -14.19
C GLN A 319 20.18 -1.91 -14.88
N GLY A 320 19.15 -1.61 -14.08
CA GLY A 320 17.79 -1.36 -14.58
C GLY A 320 17.08 -2.61 -15.10
N ASN A 321 17.51 -3.80 -14.67
CA ASN A 321 16.89 -5.07 -15.03
C ASN A 321 15.77 -5.42 -14.01
N PRO A 322 14.49 -5.27 -14.35
CA PRO A 322 13.38 -5.49 -13.43
C PRO A 322 13.33 -6.93 -12.91
N CYS A 323 13.71 -7.94 -13.70
CA CYS A 323 13.74 -9.33 -13.22
C CYS A 323 14.73 -9.50 -12.06
N LEU A 324 15.92 -8.90 -12.16
CA LEU A 324 16.92 -8.96 -11.08
C LEU A 324 16.46 -8.17 -9.85
N GLU A 325 15.78 -7.04 -10.03
CA GLU A 325 15.22 -6.26 -8.92
C GLU A 325 14.11 -7.02 -8.20
N TYR A 326 13.21 -7.70 -8.92
CA TYR A 326 12.18 -8.53 -8.31
C TYR A 326 12.78 -9.67 -7.49
N ILE A 327 13.84 -10.30 -7.99
CA ILE A 327 14.55 -11.34 -7.24
C ILE A 327 15.15 -10.74 -5.95
N ASN A 328 15.76 -9.56 -6.04
CA ASN A 328 16.37 -8.88 -4.89
C ASN A 328 15.36 -8.42 -3.81
N PHE A 329 14.26 -7.79 -4.23
CA PHE A 329 13.35 -7.12 -3.29
C PHE A 329 12.18 -7.99 -2.82
N ILE A 330 11.83 -9.02 -3.58
CA ILE A 330 10.69 -9.91 -3.30
C ILE A 330 11.17 -11.32 -2.98
N ILE A 331 11.91 -11.97 -3.89
CA ILE A 331 12.22 -13.40 -3.77
C ILE A 331 13.23 -13.69 -2.66
N PHE A 332 14.38 -13.01 -2.66
CA PHE A 332 15.39 -13.19 -1.61
C PHE A 332 14.82 -12.91 -0.22
N PRO A 333 14.06 -11.82 0.03
CA PRO A 333 13.55 -11.56 1.36
C PRO A 333 12.41 -12.48 1.79
N TRP A 334 11.77 -13.19 0.85
CA TRP A 334 10.70 -14.14 1.16
C TRP A 334 11.22 -15.56 1.41
N PHE A 335 12.12 -16.04 0.55
CA PHE A 335 12.63 -17.42 0.61
C PHE A 335 14.05 -17.55 1.17
N ASN A 336 14.78 -16.45 1.36
CA ASN A 336 16.21 -16.39 1.69
C ASN A 336 17.17 -16.98 0.64
N GLU A 337 16.64 -17.62 -0.39
CA GLU A 337 17.40 -18.24 -1.48
C GLU A 337 16.63 -18.12 -2.80
N PHE A 338 17.36 -18.21 -3.92
CA PHE A 338 16.77 -18.26 -5.25
C PHE A 338 17.29 -19.48 -6.03
N LYS A 339 16.39 -20.38 -6.40
CA LYS A 339 16.70 -21.64 -7.08
C LYS A 339 16.44 -21.54 -8.57
N VAL A 340 17.48 -21.72 -9.38
CA VAL A 340 17.38 -21.82 -10.84
C VAL A 340 17.54 -23.26 -11.26
N GLN A 341 16.47 -23.83 -11.82
CA GLN A 341 16.49 -25.18 -12.37
C GLN A 341 16.83 -25.13 -13.86
N ARG A 342 17.90 -25.81 -14.28
CA ARG A 342 18.39 -25.78 -15.66
C ARG A 342 19.08 -27.09 -16.03
N SER A 343 19.13 -27.38 -17.33
CA SER A 343 19.71 -28.62 -17.84
C SER A 343 21.20 -28.74 -17.51
N ALA A 344 21.73 -29.97 -17.49
CA ALA A 344 23.17 -30.20 -17.29
C ALA A 344 24.02 -29.50 -18.37
N ALA A 345 23.49 -29.37 -19.60
CA ALA A 345 24.13 -28.64 -20.70
C ALA A 345 24.22 -27.12 -20.45
N ASN A 346 23.28 -26.56 -19.66
CA ASN A 346 23.25 -25.14 -19.28
C ASN A 346 23.89 -24.88 -17.91
N GLY A 347 24.67 -25.82 -17.37
CA GLY A 347 25.39 -25.66 -16.11
C GLY A 347 24.68 -26.21 -14.86
N GLY A 348 23.57 -26.96 -15.03
CA GLY A 348 22.86 -27.67 -13.96
C GLY A 348 22.14 -26.79 -12.93
N ASP A 349 21.26 -27.39 -12.15
CA ASP A 349 20.54 -26.69 -11.08
C ASP A 349 21.49 -25.93 -10.15
N LYS A 350 21.19 -24.65 -9.92
CA LYS A 350 21.99 -23.78 -9.05
C LYS A 350 21.10 -23.02 -8.09
N THR A 351 21.51 -22.97 -6.82
CA THR A 351 20.86 -22.17 -5.78
C THR A 351 21.75 -20.98 -5.45
N TYR A 352 21.20 -19.78 -5.59
CA TYR A 352 21.84 -18.53 -5.19
C TYR A 352 21.38 -18.18 -3.78
N THR A 353 22.33 -17.91 -2.88
CA THR A 353 22.04 -17.47 -1.50
C THR A 353 22.28 -15.97 -1.30
N SER A 354 22.78 -15.28 -2.32
CA SER A 354 23.04 -13.84 -2.29
C SER A 354 22.75 -13.19 -3.64
N HIS A 355 22.35 -11.91 -3.62
CA HIS A 355 22.09 -11.15 -4.83
C HIS A 355 23.39 -10.84 -5.59
N GLU A 356 24.50 -10.69 -4.87
CA GLU A 356 25.84 -10.45 -5.42
C GLU A 356 26.30 -11.63 -6.28
N GLU A 357 26.09 -12.87 -5.81
CA GLU A 357 26.40 -14.08 -6.59
C GLU A 357 25.55 -14.17 -7.86
N LEU A 358 24.25 -13.86 -7.75
CA LEU A 358 23.34 -13.85 -8.90
C LEU A 358 23.78 -12.83 -9.96
N ILE A 359 24.14 -11.61 -9.52
CA ILE A 359 24.61 -10.55 -10.41
C ILE A 359 25.91 -10.95 -11.10
N ALA A 360 26.87 -11.51 -10.38
CA ALA A 360 28.16 -11.89 -10.94
C ALA A 360 27.98 -12.94 -12.05
N ASP A 361 27.20 -13.98 -11.79
CA ASP A 361 26.92 -15.02 -12.79
C ASP A 361 26.09 -14.51 -13.98
N TYR A 362 25.18 -13.57 -13.76
CA TYR A 362 24.41 -12.96 -14.84
C TYR A 362 25.26 -12.03 -15.72
N ALA A 363 26.19 -11.27 -15.11
CA ALA A 363 27.12 -10.39 -15.81
C ALA A 363 28.16 -11.17 -16.64
N GLU A 364 28.60 -12.32 -16.13
CA GLU A 364 29.53 -13.23 -16.81
C GLU A 364 28.85 -14.19 -17.81
N GLU A 365 27.54 -14.06 -18.02
CA GLU A 365 26.74 -14.94 -18.91
C GLU A 365 26.71 -16.41 -18.49
N LYS A 366 27.12 -16.70 -17.24
CA LYS A 366 26.93 -18.02 -16.62
C LYS A 366 25.46 -18.31 -16.32
N LEU A 367 24.63 -17.26 -16.19
CA LEU A 367 23.18 -17.36 -16.02
C LEU A 367 22.47 -16.62 -17.17
N HIS A 368 21.78 -17.38 -18.02
CA HIS A 368 21.06 -16.83 -19.15
C HIS A 368 19.65 -16.35 -18.75
N PRO A 369 19.10 -15.26 -19.34
CA PRO A 369 17.73 -14.82 -19.09
C PRO A 369 16.68 -15.92 -19.28
N ALA A 370 16.91 -16.84 -20.22
CA ALA A 370 16.01 -17.97 -20.49
C ALA A 370 15.93 -18.99 -19.33
N ASP A 371 16.96 -19.07 -18.48
CA ASP A 371 16.93 -19.90 -17.26
C ASP A 371 16.43 -19.07 -16.06
N LEU A 372 16.78 -17.79 -16.01
CA LEU A 372 16.39 -16.85 -14.94
C LEU A 372 14.87 -16.63 -14.87
N LYS A 373 14.25 -16.35 -16.03
CA LYS A 373 12.83 -15.98 -16.13
C LYS A 373 11.90 -17.09 -15.62
N PRO A 374 12.01 -18.36 -16.08
CA PRO A 374 11.18 -19.44 -15.54
C PRO A 374 11.34 -19.66 -14.04
N ALA A 375 12.58 -19.54 -13.53
CA ALA A 375 12.85 -19.67 -12.11
C ALA A 375 12.20 -18.55 -11.28
N LEU A 376 12.26 -17.30 -11.77
CA LEU A 376 11.58 -16.16 -11.17
C LEU A 376 10.05 -16.34 -11.18
N SER A 377 9.45 -16.72 -12.31
CA SER A 377 8.01 -16.98 -12.41
C SER A 377 7.56 -18.02 -11.38
N LYS A 378 8.29 -19.14 -11.30
CA LYS A 378 7.99 -20.22 -10.34
C LYS A 378 8.09 -19.74 -8.88
N ALA A 379 9.08 -18.93 -8.55
CA ALA A 379 9.24 -18.39 -7.21
C ALA A 379 8.11 -17.41 -6.85
N LEU A 380 7.77 -16.49 -7.76
CA LEU A 380 6.64 -15.57 -7.58
C LEU A 380 5.32 -16.32 -7.39
N ASN A 381 5.04 -17.31 -8.24
CA ASN A 381 3.82 -18.12 -8.15
C ASN A 381 3.69 -18.83 -6.80
N LYS A 382 4.79 -19.28 -6.19
CA LYS A 382 4.76 -19.85 -4.82
C LYS A 382 4.38 -18.81 -3.77
N ILE A 383 4.86 -17.58 -3.87
CA ILE A 383 4.48 -16.48 -2.95
C ILE A 383 2.98 -16.20 -3.08
N LEU A 384 2.50 -16.09 -4.31
CA LEU A 384 1.08 -15.82 -4.59
C LEU A 384 0.15 -16.92 -4.05
N GLN A 385 0.57 -18.18 -4.12
CA GLN A 385 -0.20 -19.30 -3.54
C GLN A 385 -0.35 -19.21 -2.02
N VAL A 386 0.71 -18.83 -1.29
CA VAL A 386 0.68 -18.69 0.18
C VAL A 386 -0.29 -17.58 0.60
N ILE A 387 -0.28 -16.46 -0.13
CA ILE A 387 -1.15 -15.32 0.13
C ILE A 387 -2.61 -15.68 -0.14
N ALA A 388 -2.89 -16.35 -1.26
CA ALA A 388 -4.23 -16.82 -1.59
C ALA A 388 -4.78 -17.79 -0.52
N PHE A 389 -3.93 -18.66 0.04
CA PHE A 389 -4.33 -19.64 1.06
C PHE A 389 -4.52 -19.00 2.46
N SER A 390 -3.65 -18.07 2.86
CA SER A 390 -3.76 -17.39 4.16
C SER A 390 -5.01 -16.51 4.26
N CYS A 391 -5.54 -15.99 3.14
CA CYS A 391 -6.81 -15.28 3.09
C CYS A 391 -8.05 -16.19 3.30
N LEU A 392 -7.89 -17.52 3.28
CA LEU A 392 -8.99 -18.50 3.35
C LEU A 392 -9.09 -19.22 4.72
N CYS A 393 -8.07 -19.19 5.59
CA CYS A 393 -8.04 -20.02 6.81
C CYS A 393 -8.57 -19.32 8.09
N GLU A 394 -9.79 -19.70 8.48
CA GLU A 394 -10.46 -19.85 9.81
C GLU A 394 -10.08 -19.06 11.09
N PHE A 395 -8.98 -18.34 11.21
CA PHE A 395 -8.60 -17.70 12.49
C PHE A 395 -9.28 -16.33 12.74
N VAL A 396 -9.74 -15.66 11.68
CA VAL A 396 -10.50 -14.39 11.75
C VAL A 396 -11.94 -14.60 12.27
N ARG A 397 -12.41 -15.86 12.29
CA ARG A 397 -13.81 -16.23 12.54
C ARG A 397 -14.23 -16.17 14.01
N GLU A 398 -13.32 -16.45 14.95
CA GLU A 398 -13.68 -16.58 16.37
C GLU A 398 -13.57 -15.26 17.15
N GLN A 399 -12.64 -14.36 16.79
CA GLN A 399 -12.45 -13.12 17.57
C GLN A 399 -13.40 -11.96 17.18
N LEU A 400 -14.06 -12.04 16.01
CA LEU A 400 -15.00 -11.00 15.57
C LEU A 400 -16.39 -11.10 16.21
N LEU A 401 -16.75 -12.24 16.83
CA LEU A 401 -18.05 -12.45 17.47
C LEU A 401 -18.18 -11.77 18.84
N ASP A 402 -17.06 -11.51 19.53
CA ASP A 402 -17.06 -10.90 20.88
C ASP A 402 -17.02 -9.36 20.85
N ILE A 403 -16.78 -8.73 19.69
CA ILE A 403 -16.67 -7.27 19.56
C ILE A 403 -17.97 -6.64 19.02
N SER A 404 -18.95 -7.45 18.63
CA SER A 404 -20.25 -6.99 18.12
C SER A 404 -21.42 -7.02 19.12
N GLN A 405 -21.14 -7.10 20.43
CA GLN A 405 -22.07 -6.76 21.52
C GLN A 405 -21.58 -5.50 22.22
#